data_AF-A0A352VJZ3-F1
#
_entry.id   AF-A0A352VJZ3-F1
#
_cell.length_a   1.000
_cell.length_b   1.000
_cell.length_c   1.000
_cell.angle_alpha   90.00
_cell.angle_beta   90.00
_cell.angle_gamma   90.00
#
_symmetry.space_group_name_H-M   'P 1'
#
loop_
_entity.id
_entity.type
_entity.pdbx_description
1 polymer ?
#
loop_
_entity_poly.entity_id
_entity_poly.type
_entity_poly.pdbx_seq_one_letter_code
_entity_poly.pdbx_strand_id
1 'polypeptide(L)'
;VPEVFSRSLRAGLMDIAVHPDDDRIVYLTYTKSFERDGSDSLTVALARGRLEGGVLTDVQDIFTADGWDLGIAASKLHFAPDGTLFMSVGGSYVFASTGEYAQDPSTHFGKLLR
;
A
#
# COMPACT_ATOMS: atom_id res chain seq x y z
N VAL A 1 13.10 7.96 0.91
CA VAL A 1 11.66 7.69 1.18
C VAL A 1 10.92 7.59 -0.15
N PRO A 2 9.86 6.76 -0.28
CA PRO A 2 9.16 6.61 -1.55
C PRO A 2 8.51 7.93 -1.98
N GLU A 3 8.33 8.13 -3.28
CA GLU A 3 7.50 9.22 -3.78
C GLU A 3 6.03 8.91 -3.48
N VAL A 4 5.38 9.79 -2.72
CA VAL A 4 4.01 9.57 -2.24
C VAL A 4 3.05 10.54 -2.94
N PHE A 5 2.05 10.01 -3.63
CA PHE A 5 0.97 10.82 -4.15
C PHE A 5 0.05 11.24 -3.00
N SER A 6 -0.19 12.56 -2.85
CA SER A 6 -0.96 13.13 -1.72
C SER A 6 -1.97 14.21 -2.13
N ARG A 7 -2.21 14.37 -3.43
CA ARG A 7 -3.05 15.45 -4.00
C ARG A 7 -4.52 15.07 -4.15
N SER A 8 -4.94 13.91 -3.65
CA SER A 8 -6.33 13.43 -3.70
C SER A 8 -6.80 13.02 -2.31
N LEU A 9 -8.12 13.01 -2.11
CA LEU A 9 -8.73 12.53 -0.88
C LEU A 9 -8.36 11.05 -0.66
N ARG A 10 -7.91 10.73 0.56
CA ARG A 10 -7.47 9.39 1.00
C ARG A 10 -6.14 8.93 0.40
N ALA A 11 -5.46 9.79 -0.35
CA ALA A 11 -4.11 9.53 -0.80
C ALA A 11 -3.07 9.96 0.25
N GLY A 12 -1.91 9.31 0.25
CA GLY A 12 -0.79 9.64 1.12
C GLY A 12 -0.06 8.40 1.64
N LEU A 13 0.76 8.63 2.66
CA LEU A 13 1.36 7.57 3.48
C LEU A 13 0.29 7.03 4.42
N MET A 14 0.21 5.71 4.54
CA MET A 14 -0.89 5.04 5.26
C MET A 14 -0.42 4.33 6.52
N ASP A 15 0.69 3.58 6.44
CA ASP A 15 1.22 2.86 7.59
C ASP A 15 2.73 2.63 7.47
N ILE A 16 3.37 2.48 8.63
CA ILE A 16 4.80 2.15 8.75
C ILE A 16 4.92 0.96 9.71
N ALA A 17 5.68 -0.05 9.33
CA ALA A 17 6.07 -1.15 10.21
C ALA A 17 7.59 -1.34 10.19
N VAL A 18 8.14 -1.73 11.33
CA VAL A 18 9.55 -2.10 11.47
C VAL A 18 9.64 -3.62 11.46
N HIS A 19 10.64 -4.17 10.77
CA HIS A 19 10.88 -5.61 10.76
C HIS A 19 11.16 -6.10 12.19
N PRO A 20 10.59 -7.23 12.64
CA PRO A 20 10.72 -7.70 14.02
C PRO A 20 12.16 -8.04 14.42
N ASP A 21 12.97 -8.54 13.48
CA ASP A 21 14.34 -9.01 13.75
C ASP A 21 15.47 -8.07 13.27
N ASP A 22 15.16 -7.00 12.52
CA ASP A 22 16.15 -5.99 12.09
C ASP A 22 15.48 -4.62 12.11
N ASP A 23 15.73 -3.85 13.17
CA ASP A 23 15.14 -2.53 13.41
C ASP A 23 15.52 -1.47 12.36
N ARG A 24 16.49 -1.78 11.49
CA ARG A 24 16.86 -0.95 10.34
C ARG A 24 16.00 -1.24 9.12
N ILE A 25 15.21 -2.30 9.07
CA ILE A 25 14.34 -2.58 7.93
C ILE A 25 12.95 -2.04 8.21
N VAL A 26 12.48 -1.14 7.34
CA VAL A 26 11.20 -0.44 7.49
C VAL A 26 10.34 -0.68 6.27
N TYR A 27 9.05 -0.91 6.50
CA TYR A 27 8.02 -1.10 5.50
C TYR A 27 7.05 0.08 5.54
N LEU A 28 6.67 0.58 4.37
CA LEU A 28 5.76 1.71 4.23
C LEU A 28 4.67 1.37 3.24
N THR A 29 3.42 1.61 3.61
CA THR A 29 2.31 1.56 2.66
C THR A 29 1.88 2.95 2.29
N TYR A 30 1.69 3.20 1.00
CA TYR A 30 1.47 4.54 0.49
C TYR A 30 0.67 4.53 -0.81
N THR A 31 0.16 5.70 -1.19
CA THR A 31 -0.49 5.88 -2.50
C THR A 31 0.56 6.10 -3.57
N LYS A 32 0.62 5.17 -4.51
CA LYS A 32 1.44 5.27 -5.71
C LYS A 32 0.57 5.76 -6.86
N SER A 33 1.05 6.79 -7.57
CA SER A 33 0.48 7.20 -8.85
C SER A 33 1.27 6.62 -10.01
N PHE A 34 0.60 6.33 -11.11
CA PHE A 34 1.23 5.96 -12.37
C PHE A 34 0.30 6.37 -13.52
N GLU A 35 0.88 6.55 -14.71
CA GLU A 35 0.10 6.91 -15.89
C GLU A 35 -0.53 5.68 -16.52
N ARG A 36 -1.83 5.77 -16.82
CA ARG A 36 -2.57 4.76 -17.57
C ARG A 36 -3.62 5.42 -18.45
N ASP A 37 -3.66 5.01 -19.72
CA ASP A 37 -4.61 5.51 -20.71
C ASP A 37 -4.62 7.06 -20.80
N GLY A 38 -3.45 7.69 -20.60
CA GLY A 38 -3.28 9.15 -20.62
C GLY A 38 -3.78 9.89 -19.38
N SER A 39 -4.05 9.18 -18.28
CA SER A 39 -4.51 9.75 -17.01
C SER A 39 -3.77 9.19 -15.80
N ASP A 40 -3.67 9.98 -14.73
CA ASP A 40 -3.11 9.52 -13.45
C ASP A 40 -4.05 8.47 -12.83
N SER A 41 -3.53 7.26 -12.63
CA SER A 41 -4.16 6.20 -11.85
C SER A 41 -3.48 6.06 -10.49
N LEU A 42 -4.26 5.74 -9.47
CA LEU A 42 -3.78 5.58 -8.10
C LEU A 42 -3.93 4.13 -7.65
N THR A 43 -2.99 3.68 -6.82
CA THR A 43 -3.07 2.39 -6.13
C THR A 43 -2.34 2.43 -4.78
N VAL A 44 -2.55 1.39 -3.96
CA VAL A 44 -1.78 1.15 -2.74
C VAL A 44 -0.52 0.36 -3.11
N ALA A 45 0.63 0.82 -2.65
CA ALA A 45 1.90 0.12 -2.78
C ALA A 45 2.52 -0.13 -1.40
N LEU A 46 3.37 -1.15 -1.34
CA LEU A 46 4.23 -1.47 -0.19
C LEU A 46 5.68 -1.30 -0.62
N ALA A 47 6.37 -0.37 0.03
CA ALA A 47 7.80 -0.20 -0.09
C ALA A 47 8.52 -0.81 1.11
N ARG A 48 9.72 -1.33 0.87
CA ARG A 48 10.72 -1.68 1.89
C ARG A 48 11.91 -0.76 1.71
N GLY A 49 12.45 -0.25 2.80
CA GLY A 49 13.70 0.48 2.82
C GLY A 49 14.53 0.16 4.05
N ARG A 50 15.73 0.74 4.10
CA ARG A 50 16.65 0.60 5.22
C ARG A 50 16.87 1.94 5.90
N LEU A 51 16.73 1.99 7.23
CA LEU A 51 16.92 3.20 8.03
C LEU A 51 18.36 3.27 8.51
N GLU A 52 19.11 4.24 8.01
CA GLU A 52 20.52 4.48 8.34
C GLU A 52 20.72 5.95 8.67
N GLY A 53 21.18 6.25 9.90
CA GLY A 53 21.43 7.63 10.32
C GLY A 53 20.22 8.55 10.24
N GLY A 54 18.99 8.02 10.39
CA GLY A 54 17.74 8.78 10.26
C GLY A 54 17.26 8.98 8.82
N VAL A 55 17.96 8.40 7.84
CA VAL A 55 17.59 8.45 6.41
C VAL A 55 17.12 7.08 5.96
N LEU A 56 16.00 7.04 5.22
CA LEU A 56 15.54 5.81 4.59
C LEU A 56 16.19 5.65 3.20
N THR A 57 17.12 4.70 3.12
CA THR A 57 17.88 4.29 1.93
C THR A 57 17.30 3.01 1.31
N ASP A 58 17.78 2.65 0.11
CA ASP A 58 17.42 1.41 -0.60
C ASP A 58 15.91 1.14 -0.66
N VAL A 59 15.15 2.21 -0.89
CA VAL A 59 13.69 2.14 -0.95
C VAL A 59 13.27 1.50 -2.26
N GLN A 60 12.58 0.38 -2.17
CA GLN A 60 12.06 -0.35 -3.31
C GLN A 60 10.61 -0.77 -3.05
N ASP A 61 9.79 -0.70 -4.09
CA ASP A 61 8.46 -1.28 -4.04
C ASP A 61 8.57 -2.79 -4.11
N ILE A 62 8.02 -3.46 -3.10
CA ILE A 62 7.99 -4.93 -3.03
C ILE A 62 6.60 -5.48 -3.35
N PHE A 63 5.58 -4.62 -3.38
CA PHE A 63 4.24 -4.94 -3.85
C PHE A 63 3.53 -3.68 -4.36
N THR A 64 2.72 -3.84 -5.41
CA THR A 64 1.81 -2.82 -5.94
C THR A 64 0.46 -3.48 -6.17
N ALA A 65 -0.60 -2.95 -5.58
CA ALA A 65 -1.92 -3.57 -5.64
C ALA A 65 -2.53 -3.47 -7.03
N ASP A 66 -2.96 -4.61 -7.58
CA ASP A 66 -3.87 -4.67 -8.72
C ASP A 66 -5.24 -4.05 -8.45
N GLY A 67 -5.73 -3.36 -9.47
CA GLY A 67 -6.93 -2.55 -9.43
C GLY A 67 -6.57 -1.08 -9.18
N TRP A 68 -7.13 -0.19 -10.00
CA TRP A 68 -6.60 1.14 -10.19
C TRP A 68 -7.74 2.12 -10.40
N ASP A 69 -8.01 2.94 -9.39
CA ASP A 69 -8.96 4.04 -9.44
C ASP A 69 -8.79 4.95 -8.20
N LEU A 70 -9.75 5.84 -7.96
CA LEU A 70 -9.78 6.70 -6.77
C LEU A 70 -10.34 6.00 -5.50
N GLY A 71 -10.83 4.77 -5.64
CA GLY A 71 -11.50 3.93 -4.66
C GLY A 71 -10.59 2.96 -3.90
N ILE A 72 -9.42 2.60 -4.43
CA ILE A 72 -8.41 1.86 -3.65
C ILE A 72 -7.64 2.81 -2.73
N ALA A 73 -7.71 2.56 -1.42
CA ALA A 73 -7.07 3.42 -0.42
C ALA A 73 -7.01 2.72 0.94
N ALA A 74 -6.27 3.31 1.87
CA ALA A 74 -6.02 2.80 3.21
C ALA A 74 -5.33 1.44 3.25
N SER A 75 -4.37 1.32 4.15
CA SER A 75 -3.60 0.10 4.33
C SER A 75 -3.04 0.06 5.73
N LYS A 76 -2.93 -1.14 6.28
CA LYS A 76 -2.30 -1.44 7.57
C LYS A 76 -1.37 -2.62 7.43
N LEU A 77 -0.25 -2.55 8.14
CA LEU A 77 0.75 -3.60 8.23
C LEU A 77 0.74 -4.23 9.62
N HIS A 78 0.87 -5.54 9.67
CA HIS A 78 1.00 -6.27 10.93
C HIS A 78 1.89 -7.50 10.76
N PHE A 79 2.97 -7.58 11.55
CA PHE A 79 3.75 -8.80 11.66
C PHE A 79 3.10 -9.75 12.67
N ALA A 80 2.77 -10.95 12.24
CA ALA A 80 2.35 -12.02 13.13
C ALA A 80 3.56 -12.62 13.89
N PRO A 81 3.34 -13.37 14.98
CA PRO A 81 4.42 -13.96 15.77
C PRO A 81 5.33 -14.93 14.99
N ASP A 82 4.88 -15.44 13.85
CA ASP A 82 5.65 -16.34 12.97
C ASP A 82 6.48 -15.60 11.91
N GLY A 83 6.46 -14.26 11.92
CA GLY A 83 7.18 -13.41 10.97
C GLY A 83 6.38 -13.09 9.69
N THR A 84 5.16 -13.59 9.53
CA THR A 84 4.31 -13.27 8.38
C THR A 84 3.90 -11.79 8.42
N LEU A 85 4.11 -11.06 7.32
CA LEU A 85 3.63 -9.69 7.17
C LEU A 85 2.23 -9.68 6.56
N PHE A 86 1.24 -9.36 7.38
CA PHE A 86 -0.10 -9.07 6.89
C PHE A 86 -0.20 -7.63 6.40
N MET A 87 -0.88 -7.44 5.26
CA MET A 87 -1.17 -6.14 4.69
C MET A 87 -2.65 -6.05 4.33
N SER A 88 -3.35 -5.05 4.87
CA SER A 88 -4.70 -4.74 4.39
C SER A 88 -4.63 -3.84 3.15
N VAL A 89 -5.57 -4.02 2.24
CA VAL A 89 -5.82 -3.10 1.13
C VAL A 89 -7.29 -2.70 1.21
N GLY A 90 -7.54 -1.46 1.61
CA GLY A 90 -8.88 -0.92 1.70
C GLY A 90 -9.46 -0.55 0.33
N GLY A 91 -10.69 -0.05 0.34
CA GLY A 91 -11.48 0.19 -0.85
C GLY A 91 -12.78 -0.60 -0.83
N SER A 92 -13.24 -1.03 -2.00
CA SER A 92 -14.51 -1.73 -2.22
C SER A 92 -15.70 -1.05 -1.56
N TYR A 93 -15.84 0.25 -1.80
CA TYR A 93 -16.87 1.07 -1.19
C TYR A 93 -18.24 0.76 -1.82
N VAL A 94 -19.15 0.21 -1.03
CA VAL A 94 -20.55 0.00 -1.45
C VAL A 94 -21.21 1.32 -1.89
N PHE A 95 -20.92 2.43 -1.19
CA PHE A 95 -21.46 3.75 -1.54
C PHE A 95 -20.94 4.30 -2.87
N ALA A 96 -19.83 3.77 -3.37
CA ALA A 96 -19.22 4.17 -4.64
C ALA A 96 -19.36 3.09 -5.72
N SER A 97 -20.25 2.12 -5.51
CA SER A 97 -20.49 1.01 -6.45
C SER A 97 -19.23 0.20 -6.78
N THR A 98 -18.28 0.08 -5.84
CA THR A 98 -17.09 -0.80 -5.98
C THR A 98 -17.14 -1.99 -5.03
N GLY A 99 -18.29 -2.22 -4.38
CA GLY A 99 -18.46 -3.28 -3.38
C GLY A 99 -18.15 -4.68 -3.90
N GLU A 100 -18.49 -5.01 -5.15
CA GLU A 100 -18.18 -6.32 -5.72
C GLU A 100 -16.68 -6.62 -5.82
N TYR A 101 -15.81 -5.61 -5.89
CA TYR A 101 -14.36 -5.82 -5.99
C TYR A 101 -13.78 -6.53 -4.76
N ALA A 102 -14.46 -6.45 -3.60
CA ALA A 102 -14.10 -7.22 -2.42
C ALA A 102 -14.17 -8.74 -2.65
N GLN A 103 -14.98 -9.21 -3.61
CA GLN A 103 -15.11 -10.63 -3.96
C GLN A 103 -14.44 -10.98 -5.30
N ASP A 104 -14.11 -9.98 -6.12
CA ASP A 104 -13.35 -10.18 -7.35
C ASP A 104 -11.89 -10.57 -7.05
N PRO A 105 -11.40 -11.75 -7.49
CA PRO A 105 -10.02 -12.15 -7.27
C PRO A 105 -9.00 -11.45 -8.19
N SER A 106 -9.44 -10.72 -9.21
CA SER A 106 -8.56 -10.00 -10.15
C SER A 106 -8.09 -8.65 -9.62
N THR A 107 -8.59 -8.22 -8.45
CA THR A 107 -8.21 -6.96 -7.81
C THR A 107 -7.88 -7.18 -6.34
N HIS A 108 -7.15 -6.24 -5.76
CA HIS A 108 -6.81 -6.25 -4.34
C HIS A 108 -7.72 -5.36 -3.47
N PHE A 109 -8.81 -4.82 -4.01
CA PHE A 109 -9.68 -3.95 -3.21
C PHE A 109 -10.34 -4.73 -2.06
N GLY A 110 -10.28 -4.18 -0.85
CA GLY A 110 -10.96 -4.75 0.31
C GLY A 110 -10.41 -6.12 0.73
N LYS A 111 -9.11 -6.36 0.55
CA LYS A 111 -8.46 -7.64 0.85
C LYS A 111 -7.52 -7.55 2.05
N LEU A 112 -7.23 -8.71 2.63
CA LEU A 112 -6.10 -8.92 3.54
C LEU A 112 -5.10 -9.86 2.86
N LEU A 113 -3.88 -9.39 2.67
CA LEU A 113 -2.77 -10.08 2.03
C LEU A 113 -1.78 -10.58 3.10
N ARG A 114 -0.99 -11.60 2.74
CA ARG A 114 0.07 -12.18 3.57
C ARG A 114 1.19 -12.72 2.69
#